data_AF-M1EQD1-F1
#
_entry.id   AF-M1EQD1-F1
#
_cell.length_a   1.000
_cell.length_b   1.000
_cell.length_c   1.000
_cell.angle_alpha   90.00
_cell.angle_beta   90.00
_cell.angle_gamma   90.00
#
_symmetry.space_group_name_H-M   'P 1'
#
loop_
_entity.id
_entity.type
_entity.pdbx_description
1 polymer ?
#
loop_
_entity_poly.entity_id
_entity_poly.type
_entity_poly.pdbx_seq_one_letter_code
_entity_poly.pdbx_strand_id
1 'polypeptide(L)' 'KEKSVKHMDLCLTVVDRAPGSVVKLQGCRENDTRQKWEQIEGNSKLRHVGSNLCLDSRAAKSGGLSVE' A
#
# COMPACT_ATOMS: atom_id res chain seq x y z
N LYS A 1 -7.01 -11.99 -10.44
CA LYS A 1 -6.40 -12.24 -9.11
C LYS A 1 -6.45 -10.92 -8.35
N GLU A 2 -7.00 -10.89 -7.15
CA GLU A 2 -7.14 -9.66 -6.38
C GLU A 2 -5.76 -9.09 -6.04
N LYS A 3 -5.49 -7.83 -6.44
CA LYS A 3 -4.19 -7.17 -6.27
C LYS A 3 -4.05 -6.51 -4.88
N SER A 4 -4.60 -7.08 -3.83
CA SER A 4 -4.59 -6.50 -2.48
C SER A 4 -3.56 -7.17 -1.57
N VAL A 5 -2.93 -6.38 -0.70
CA VAL A 5 -2.16 -6.91 0.44
C VAL A 5 -3.10 -7.00 1.63
N LYS A 6 -3.45 -8.22 2.04
CA LYS A 6 -4.54 -8.50 2.98
C LYS A 6 -4.03 -9.20 4.25
N HIS A 7 -4.58 -8.79 5.39
CA HIS A 7 -4.54 -9.52 6.66
C HIS A 7 -5.97 -9.67 7.17
N MET A 8 -6.48 -10.90 7.27
CA MET A 8 -7.89 -11.21 7.58
C MET A 8 -8.86 -10.55 6.58
N ASP A 9 -9.70 -9.61 7.03
CA ASP A 9 -10.65 -8.81 6.26
C ASP A 9 -10.15 -7.37 6.02
N LEU A 10 -8.92 -7.06 6.45
CA LEU A 10 -8.29 -5.74 6.31
C LEU A 10 -7.25 -5.73 5.19
N CYS A 11 -7.26 -4.66 4.41
CA CYS A 11 -6.37 -4.42 3.29
C CYS A 11 -5.50 -3.18 3.53
N LEU A 12 -4.23 -3.28 3.13
CA LEU A 12 -3.31 -2.14 3.13
C LEU A 12 -3.80 -1.08 2.15
N THR A 13 -4.07 0.12 2.64
CA THR A 13 -4.78 1.17 1.90
C THR A 13 -3.96 2.45 1.87
N VAL A 14 -3.75 3.00 0.67
CA VAL A 14 -3.16 4.33 0.44
C VAL A 14 -4.25 5.38 0.63
N VAL A 15 -4.35 5.93 1.84
CA VAL A 15 -5.40 6.91 2.20
C VAL A 15 -5.12 8.32 1.70
N ASP A 16 -3.85 8.63 1.46
CA ASP A 16 -3.35 9.88 0.86
C ASP A 16 -2.20 9.52 -0.10
N ARG A 17 -2.13 10.20 -1.25
CA ARG A 17 -1.15 9.96 -2.33
C ARG A 17 0.06 10.91 -2.24
N ALA A 18 0.14 11.77 -1.23
CA ALA A 18 1.35 12.54 -0.98
C ALA A 18 2.50 11.60 -0.53
N PRO A 19 3.72 11.72 -1.09
CA PRO A 19 4.89 11.01 -0.58
C PRO A 19 5.10 11.25 0.91
N GLY A 20 5.51 10.22 1.64
CA GLY A 20 5.61 10.19 3.10
C GLY A 20 4.30 9.88 3.83
N SER A 21 3.15 9.81 3.13
CA SER A 21 1.87 9.51 3.77
C SER A 21 1.82 8.10 4.35
N VAL A 22 1.33 7.99 5.59
CA VAL A 22 1.21 6.70 6.30
C VAL A 22 0.04 5.89 5.74
N VAL A 23 0.30 4.63 5.38
CA VAL A 23 -0.75 3.70 4.94
C VAL A 23 -1.56 3.20 6.13
N LYS A 24 -2.83 2.84 5.88
CA LYS A 24 -3.74 2.35 6.93
C LYS A 24 -4.34 1.00 6.55
N LEU A 25 -4.73 0.23 7.57
CA LEU A 25 -5.59 -0.93 7.37
C LEU A 25 -7.05 -0.45 7.33
N GLN A 26 -7.77 -0.84 6.28
CA GLN A 26 -9.21 -0.62 6.13
C GLN A 26 -9.87 -1.92 5.66
N GLY A 27 -11.18 -2.07 5.84
CA GLY A 27 -11.90 -3.22 5.29
C GLY A 27 -11.65 -3.39 3.79
N CYS A 28 -11.38 -4.61 3.36
CA CYS A 28 -11.11 -4.93 1.97
C CYS A 28 -12.33 -4.67 1.09
N ARG A 29 -12.11 -4.00 -0.04
CA ARG A 29 -13.15 -3.70 -1.04
C ARG A 29 -12.61 -3.99 -2.42
N GLU A 30 -13.28 -4.88 -3.15
CA GLU A 30 -12.82 -5.35 -4.46
C GLU A 30 -12.60 -4.19 -5.46
N ASN A 31 -13.45 -3.17 -5.42
CA ASN A 31 -13.40 -2.02 -6.32
C ASN A 31 -12.63 -0.81 -5.76
N ASP A 32 -12.02 -0.92 -4.58
CA ASP A 32 -11.22 0.17 -4.02
C ASP A 32 -9.82 0.19 -4.63
N THR A 33 -9.57 1.17 -5.51
CA THR A 33 -8.30 1.33 -6.22
C THR A 33 -7.15 1.68 -5.27
N ARG A 34 -7.43 2.24 -4.09
CA ARG A 34 -6.44 2.60 -3.06
C ARG A 34 -5.81 1.37 -2.38
N GLN A 35 -6.39 0.19 -2.60
CA GLN A 35 -5.97 -1.08 -2.01
C GLN A 35 -5.24 -1.98 -3.02
N LYS A 36 -4.87 -1.44 -4.19
CA LYS A 36 -4.25 -2.21 -5.27
C LYS A 36 -2.74 -2.01 -5.25
N TRP A 37 -2.02 -3.13 -5.13
CA TRP A 37 -0.58 -3.21 -5.05
C TRP A 37 -0.05 -4.20 -6.08
N GLU A 38 1.13 -3.92 -6.63
CA GLU A 38 1.83 -4.79 -7.57
C GLU A 38 3.25 -5.03 -7.14
N GLN A 39 3.73 -6.25 -7.39
CA GLN A 39 5.13 -6.60 -7.19
C GLN A 39 5.93 -6.13 -8.40
N ILE A 40 7.04 -5.44 -8.15
CA ILE A 40 7.96 -4.95 -9.18
C ILE A 40 9.39 -5.41 -8.89
N GLU A 41 10.32 -5.14 -9.82
CA GLU A 41 11.76 -5.42 -9.65
C GLU A 41 12.04 -6.86 -9.22
N GLY A 42 11.52 -7.83 -9.98
CA GLY A 42 11.71 -9.26 -9.67
C GLY A 42 11.07 -9.69 -8.34
N ASN A 43 9.90 -9.11 -8.01
CA ASN A 43 9.15 -9.38 -6.79
C ASN A 43 9.81 -8.87 -5.49
N SER A 44 10.76 -7.94 -5.59
CA SER A 44 11.47 -7.39 -4.43
C SER A 44 10.80 -6.15 -3.81
N LYS A 45 9.89 -5.49 -4.53
CA LYS A 45 9.20 -4.28 -4.05
C LYS A 45 7.69 -4.35 -4.29
N LEU A 46 6.95 -3.63 -3.46
CA LEU A 46 5.52 -3.42 -3.61
C LEU A 46 5.24 -1.96 -3.98
N ARG A 47 4.62 -1.77 -5.14
CA ARG A 47 4.18 -0.46 -5.64
C ARG A 47 2.66 -0.38 -5.63
N HIS A 48 2.12 0.78 -5.27
CA HIS A 48 0.71 1.06 -5.42
C HIS A 48 0.33 1.22 -6.90
N VAL A 49 -0.66 0.46 -7.35
CA VAL A 49 -1.06 0.37 -8.77
C VAL A 49 -1.54 1.72 -9.28
N GLY A 50 -1.11 2.10 -10.49
CA GLY A 50 -1.49 3.38 -11.10
C GLY A 50 -0.80 4.59 -10.47
N SER A 51 0.31 4.37 -9.76
CA SER A 51 1.18 5.42 -9.23
C SER A 51 2.65 4.96 -9.23
N ASN A 52 3.57 5.86 -8.93
CA ASN A 52 4.99 5.55 -8.71
C ASN A 52 5.35 5.37 -7.23
N LEU A 53 4.34 5.27 -6.36
CA LEU A 53 4.50 5.17 -4.92
C LEU A 53 4.78 3.75 -4.47
N CYS A 54 5.88 3.52 -3.77
CA CYS A 54 6.28 2.24 -3.18
C CYS A 54 6.01 2.20 -1.68
N LEU A 55 5.78 1.01 -1.14
CA LEU A 55 5.70 0.81 0.32
C LEU A 55 7.07 1.04 0.95
N ASP A 56 7.16 1.97 1.89
CA ASP A 56 8.42 2.35 2.55
C ASP A 56 8.31 2.21 4.07
N SER A 57 9.37 1.70 4.71
CA SER A 57 9.47 1.47 6.15
C SER A 57 10.35 2.49 6.87
N ARG A 58 10.92 3.49 6.17
CA ARG A 58 11.77 4.54 6.76
C ARG A 58 11.09 5.27 7.92
N ALA A 59 9.77 5.46 7.84
CA ALA A 59 8.95 6.14 8.83
C ALA A 59 8.33 5.20 9.89
N ALA A 60 8.73 3.92 9.93
CA ALA A 60 8.14 2.94 10.84
C ALA A 60 8.20 3.36 12.31
N LYS A 61 9.26 4.06 12.71
CA LYS A 61 9.43 4.56 14.10
C LYS A 61 8.65 5.85 14.40
N SER A 62 8.15 6.56 13.39
CA SER A 62 7.51 7.87 13.53
C SER A 62 6.02 7.88 13.18
N GLY A 63 5.43 6.73 12.81
CA GLY A 63 4.00 6.66 12.50
C GLY A 63 3.54 5.39 11.78
N GLY A 64 4.46 4.58 11.25
CA GLY A 64 4.17 3.31 10.59
C GLY A 64 4.76 3.24 9.19
N LEU A 65 4.28 2.31 8.38
CA LEU A 65 4.67 2.22 6.96
C LEU A 65 4.07 3.39 6.19
N SER A 66 4.82 3.93 5.24
CA SER A 66 4.41 5.03 4.38
C SER A 66 4.49 4.65 2.91
N VAL A 67 4.12 5.58 2.05
CA VAL A 67 4.39 5.52 0.61
C VAL A 67 5.46 6.53 0.20
N GLU A 68 6.35 6.18 -0.71
CA GLU A 68 7.39 7.06 -1.29
C GLU A 68 7.51 6.85 -2.80
#